data_AF-A0A3A4F3Y9-F1
#
_entry.id   AF-A0A3A4F3Y9-F1
#
_cell.length_a   1.000
_cell.length_b   1.000
_cell.length_c   1.000
_cell.angle_alpha   90.00
_cell.angle_beta   90.00
_cell.angle_gamma   90.00
#
_symmetry.space_group_name_H-M   'P 1'
#
loop_
_entity.id
_entity.type
_entity.pdbx_description
1 polymer ?
#
loop_
_entity_poly.entity_id
_entity_poly.type
_entity_poly.pdbx_seq_one_letter_code
_entity_poly.pdbx_strand_id
1 'polypeptide(L)'
;MDFWRRVVDVRVLGVREWSLVAVVALLPSVVGRVVSGSDGRTIVPGAVLVLVAAVVAGILEEPGWRGYGLDAFNDRHGALVAAGIIGCVWALWHLPLFFLPGSYQAGLGLGSGGFWLFVFGLFALSFVYAAVYFVTGRSILAVVVLHAGSNAAGELVSAPGERTVESVVTLLMTLVAVIVLVRRVPG
;
A
#
# COMPACT_ATOMS: atom_id res chain seq x y z
N MET A 1 14.88 -3.46 17.77
CA MET A 1 14.75 -1.99 17.76
C MET A 1 13.53 -1.61 18.56
N ASP A 2 13.59 -0.52 19.31
CA ASP A 2 12.41 0.05 19.98
C ASP A 2 11.34 0.46 18.94
N PHE A 3 10.05 0.31 19.30
CA PHE A 3 8.91 0.55 18.41
C PHE A 3 8.95 1.96 17.83
N TRP A 4 9.19 2.96 18.67
CA TRP A 4 9.19 4.36 18.25
C TRP A 4 10.29 4.69 17.25
N ARG A 5 11.48 4.11 17.40
CA ARG A 5 12.55 4.29 16.41
C ARG A 5 12.14 3.77 15.03
N ARG A 6 11.40 2.68 14.98
CA ARG A 6 10.90 2.11 13.71
C ARG A 6 9.83 2.99 13.06
N VAL A 7 9.14 3.84 13.82
CA VAL A 7 8.11 4.78 13.34
C VAL A 7 8.70 6.08 12.81
N VAL A 8 9.78 6.62 13.41
CA VAL A 8 10.25 7.99 13.10
C VAL A 8 11.69 8.09 12.59
N ASP A 9 12.51 7.04 12.72
CA ASP A 9 13.95 7.14 12.43
C ASP A 9 14.25 6.95 10.93
N VAL A 10 14.43 8.08 10.23
CA VAL A 10 14.82 8.11 8.81
C VAL A 10 16.22 7.54 8.54
N ARG A 11 17.09 7.48 9.55
CA ARG A 11 18.51 7.08 9.39
C ARG A 11 18.68 5.57 9.33
N VAL A 12 17.62 4.82 9.63
CA VAL A 12 17.60 3.36 9.53
C VAL A 12 17.68 2.90 8.07
N LEU A 13 17.30 3.75 7.12
CA LEU A 13 17.21 3.42 5.70
C LEU A 13 18.28 4.16 4.89
N GLY A 14 18.97 3.43 4.01
CA GLY A 14 19.88 4.01 3.04
C GLY A 14 19.15 4.47 1.78
N VAL A 15 19.91 5.05 0.85
CA VAL A 15 19.39 5.51 -0.45
C VAL A 15 18.73 4.36 -1.22
N ARG A 16 19.29 3.14 -1.13
CA ARG A 16 18.73 1.96 -1.81
C ARG A 16 17.33 1.63 -1.30
N GLU A 17 17.13 1.63 0.01
CA GLU A 17 15.85 1.32 0.63
C GLU A 17 14.81 2.40 0.31
N TRP A 18 15.20 3.67 0.36
CA TRP A 18 14.32 4.77 -0.03
C TRP A 18 13.93 4.75 -1.50
N SER A 19 14.88 4.44 -2.39
CA SER A 19 14.60 4.25 -3.81
C SER A 19 13.65 3.07 -4.05
N LEU A 20 13.82 1.96 -3.32
CA LEU A 20 12.89 0.84 -3.38
C LEU A 20 11.47 1.27 -2.97
N VAL A 21 11.32 1.97 -1.84
CA VAL A 21 10.02 2.46 -1.35
C VAL A 21 9.37 3.37 -2.40
N ALA A 22 10.11 4.33 -2.95
CA ALA A 22 9.60 5.24 -3.97
C ALA A 22 9.17 4.49 -5.25
N VAL A 23 9.99 3.56 -5.74
CA VAL A 23 9.66 2.76 -6.93
C VAL A 23 8.40 1.93 -6.67
N VAL A 24 8.33 1.20 -5.56
CA VAL A 24 7.16 0.37 -5.22
C VAL A 24 5.90 1.24 -5.10
N ALA A 25 5.99 2.42 -4.49
CA ALA A 25 4.85 3.31 -4.33
C ALA A 25 4.28 3.82 -5.65
N LEU A 26 5.15 4.15 -6.61
CA LEU A 26 4.79 4.86 -7.85
C LEU A 26 4.59 3.93 -9.05
N LEU A 27 5.16 2.72 -9.03
CA LEU A 27 5.25 1.85 -10.20
C LEU A 27 3.89 1.55 -10.86
N PRO A 28 2.80 1.20 -10.14
CA PRO A 28 1.51 0.94 -10.77
C PRO A 28 0.99 2.14 -11.57
N SER A 29 0.95 3.34 -10.96
CA SER A 29 0.45 4.56 -11.61
C SER A 29 1.34 5.03 -12.76
N VAL A 30 2.67 4.93 -12.61
CA VAL A 30 3.61 5.31 -13.68
C VAL A 30 3.45 4.39 -14.90
N VAL A 31 3.37 3.07 -14.69
CA VAL A 31 3.17 2.11 -15.77
C VAL A 31 1.78 2.28 -16.41
N GLY A 32 0.74 2.49 -15.59
CA GLY A 32 -0.62 2.76 -16.06
C GLY A 32 -0.65 3.95 -17.02
N ARG A 33 -0.03 5.06 -16.63
CA ARG A 33 0.11 6.26 -17.45
C ARG A 33 0.88 6.02 -18.74
N VAL A 34 2.04 5.36 -18.67
CA VAL A 34 2.89 5.09 -19.85
C VAL A 34 2.16 4.20 -20.85
N VAL A 35 1.48 3.14 -20.39
CA VAL A 35 0.79 2.19 -21.27
C VAL A 35 -0.46 2.80 -21.89
N SER A 36 -1.19 3.63 -21.15
CA SER A 36 -2.39 4.31 -21.67
C SER A 36 -2.07 5.48 -22.60
N GLY A 37 -0.84 5.99 -22.57
CA GLY A 37 -0.44 7.19 -23.28
C GLY A 37 -1.12 8.45 -22.74
N SER A 38 -1.61 8.42 -21.49
CA SER A 38 -2.31 9.56 -20.91
C SER A 38 -1.34 10.66 -20.50
N ASP A 39 -1.80 11.92 -20.63
CA ASP A 39 -1.09 13.07 -20.07
C ASP A 39 -1.22 13.15 -18.52
N GLY A 40 -1.83 12.13 -17.89
CA GLY A 40 -2.15 12.07 -16.47
C GLY A 40 -3.20 13.11 -16.05
N ARG A 41 -3.39 13.27 -14.74
CA ARG A 41 -4.18 14.38 -14.20
C ARG A 41 -3.34 15.66 -14.18
N THR A 42 -3.93 16.79 -14.60
CA THR A 42 -3.38 18.12 -14.27
C THR A 42 -3.34 18.24 -12.74
N ILE A 43 -2.26 18.77 -12.17
CA ILE A 43 -2.16 19.00 -10.72
C ILE A 43 -3.33 19.91 -10.31
N VAL A 44 -4.34 19.32 -9.69
CA VAL A 44 -5.60 19.98 -9.33
C VAL A 44 -5.38 20.80 -8.05
N PRO A 45 -6.05 21.96 -7.89
CA PRO A 45 -6.18 22.59 -6.59
C PRO A 45 -6.59 21.57 -5.52
N GLY A 46 -5.74 21.33 -4.53
CA GLY A 46 -5.92 20.28 -3.53
C GLY A 46 -4.83 19.20 -3.48
N ALA A 47 -3.84 19.21 -4.38
CA ALA A 47 -2.73 18.24 -4.33
C ALA A 47 -1.98 18.22 -2.98
N VAL A 48 -1.79 19.39 -2.35
CA VAL A 48 -1.22 19.49 -1.00
C VAL A 48 -2.12 18.80 0.03
N LEU A 49 -3.44 18.98 -0.07
CA LEU A 49 -4.40 18.34 0.82
C LEU A 49 -4.38 16.81 0.65
N VAL A 50 -4.29 16.32 -0.58
CA VAL A 50 -4.14 14.89 -0.88
C VAL A 50 -2.87 14.33 -0.25
N LEU A 51 -1.73 15.01 -0.40
CA LEU A 51 -0.47 14.58 0.21
C LEU A 51 -0.56 14.54 1.74
N VAL A 52 -1.13 15.58 2.35
CA VAL A 52 -1.32 15.63 3.81
C VAL A 52 -2.24 14.50 4.28
N ALA A 53 -3.38 14.30 3.62
CA ALA A 53 -4.32 13.22 3.95
C ALA A 53 -3.67 11.84 3.81
N ALA A 54 -2.89 11.62 2.74
CA ALA A 54 -2.19 10.37 2.49
C ALA A 54 -1.12 10.07 3.56
N VAL A 55 -0.36 11.09 3.99
CA VAL A 55 0.61 10.94 5.09
C VAL A 55 -0.09 10.66 6.41
N VAL A 56 -1.17 11.38 6.72
CA VAL A 56 -1.94 11.16 7.95
C VAL A 56 -2.53 9.75 7.98
N ALA A 57 -3.11 9.26 6.87
CA ALA A 57 -3.60 7.89 6.76
C ALA A 57 -2.50 6.87 7.04
N GLY A 58 -1.33 7.02 6.39
CA GLY A 58 -0.19 6.14 6.61
C GLY A 58 0.27 6.12 8.08
N ILE A 59 0.38 7.27 8.73
CA ILE A 59 0.79 7.39 10.14
C ILE A 59 -0.23 6.75 11.08
N LEU A 60 -1.53 6.88 10.81
CA LEU A 60 -2.58 6.34 11.67
C LEU A 60 -2.75 4.83 11.50
N GLU A 61 -2.52 4.31 10.29
CA GLU A 61 -2.79 2.91 9.97
C GLU A 61 -1.57 2.01 10.16
N GLU A 62 -0.41 2.38 9.61
CA GLU A 62 0.72 1.46 9.49
C GLU A 62 1.39 1.04 10.81
N PRO A 63 1.47 1.88 11.87
CA PRO A 63 1.92 1.44 13.17
C PRO A 63 1.05 0.32 13.75
N GLY A 64 -0.27 0.35 13.50
CA GLY A 64 -1.19 -0.70 13.89
C GLY A 64 -1.04 -1.95 13.02
N TRP A 65 -1.12 -1.79 11.70
CA TRP A 65 -1.13 -2.92 10.77
C TRP A 65 0.23 -3.60 10.66
N ARG A 66 1.29 -2.88 10.27
CA ARG A 66 2.63 -3.46 10.07
C ARG A 66 3.53 -3.33 11.28
N GLY A 67 3.33 -2.32 12.11
CA GLY A 67 4.10 -2.17 13.35
C GLY A 67 3.77 -3.24 14.38
N TYR A 68 2.50 -3.35 14.76
CA TYR A 68 2.05 -4.29 15.79
C TYR A 68 1.46 -5.59 15.22
N GLY A 69 0.45 -5.48 14.36
CA GLY A 69 -0.33 -6.63 13.90
C GLY A 69 0.50 -7.64 13.11
N LEU A 70 1.25 -7.16 12.11
CA LEU A 70 2.08 -8.01 11.27
C LEU A 70 3.16 -8.72 12.08
N ASP A 71 3.77 -8.04 13.05
CA ASP A 71 4.74 -8.63 13.97
C ASP A 71 4.10 -9.75 14.81
N ALA A 72 2.98 -9.46 15.45
CA ALA A 72 2.28 -10.41 16.31
C ALA A 72 1.82 -11.68 15.56
N PHE A 73 1.32 -11.54 14.32
CA PHE A 73 0.92 -12.69 13.51
C PHE A 73 2.13 -13.42 12.91
N ASN A 74 3.18 -12.68 12.52
CA ASN A 74 4.39 -13.29 11.97
C ASN A 74 5.04 -14.23 13.00
N ASP A 75 5.14 -13.80 14.26
CA ASP A 75 5.77 -14.58 15.33
C ASP A 75 5.04 -15.91 15.64
N ARG A 76 3.79 -16.07 15.17
CA ARG A 76 2.97 -17.27 15.39
C ARG A 76 2.73 -18.11 14.14
N HIS A 77 2.72 -17.49 12.97
CA HIS A 77 2.22 -18.10 11.74
C HIS A 77 3.15 -17.92 10.53
N GLY A 78 4.23 -17.16 10.68
CA GLY A 78 5.14 -16.78 9.60
C GLY A 78 4.60 -15.65 8.71
N ALA A 79 5.51 -15.07 7.93
CA ALA A 79 5.29 -13.81 7.24
C ALA A 79 4.18 -13.83 6.19
N LEU A 80 4.05 -14.95 5.46
CA LEU A 80 3.05 -15.10 4.41
C LEU A 80 1.63 -15.12 4.98
N VAL A 81 1.42 -15.90 6.05
CA VAL A 81 0.12 -16.00 6.72
C VAL A 81 -0.20 -14.68 7.41
N ALA A 82 0.78 -14.06 8.07
CA ALA A 82 0.62 -12.76 8.69
C ALA A 82 0.18 -11.68 7.70
N ALA A 83 0.82 -11.61 6.52
CA ALA A 83 0.44 -10.67 5.47
C ALA A 83 -1.00 -10.90 4.96
N GLY A 84 -1.40 -12.16 4.81
CA GLY A 84 -2.75 -12.54 4.41
C GLY A 84 -3.81 -12.19 5.46
N ILE A 85 -3.55 -12.46 6.74
CA ILE A 85 -4.45 -12.09 7.84
C ILE A 85 -4.63 -10.56 7.87
N ILE A 86 -3.53 -9.81 7.83
CA ILE A 86 -3.58 -8.34 7.79
C ILE A 86 -4.33 -7.87 6.53
N GLY A 87 -4.14 -8.52 5.38
CA GLY A 87 -4.85 -8.17 4.14
C GLY A 87 -6.36 -8.33 4.27
N CYS A 88 -6.82 -9.43 4.86
CA CYS A 88 -8.24 -9.65 5.12
C CYS A 88 -8.83 -8.61 6.08
N VAL A 89 -8.15 -8.36 7.21
CA VAL A 89 -8.61 -7.40 8.22
C VAL A 89 -8.63 -5.99 7.62
N TRP A 90 -7.62 -5.62 6.83
CA TRP A 90 -7.52 -4.32 6.21
C TRP A 90 -8.59 -4.11 5.13
N ALA A 91 -8.91 -5.13 4.32
CA ALA A 91 -10.02 -5.05 3.38
C ALA A 91 -11.38 -4.87 4.09
N LEU A 92 -11.61 -5.59 5.19
CA LEU A 92 -12.81 -5.44 6.03
C LEU A 92 -12.87 -4.07 6.70
N TRP A 93 -11.73 -3.51 7.12
CA TRP A 93 -11.63 -2.18 7.71
C TRP A 93 -12.16 -1.07 6.79
N HIS A 94 -12.07 -1.27 5.46
CA HIS A 94 -12.58 -0.32 4.48
C HIS A 94 -14.07 -0.46 4.16
N LEU A 95 -14.72 -1.54 4.61
CA LEU A 95 -16.12 -1.81 4.30
C LEU A 95 -17.07 -0.67 4.73
N PRO A 96 -16.91 -0.02 5.90
CA PRO A 96 -17.75 1.12 6.29
C PRO A 96 -17.74 2.28 5.28
N LEU A 97 -16.64 2.49 4.56
CA LEU A 97 -16.51 3.58 3.59
C LEU A 97 -17.47 3.42 2.40
N PHE A 98 -17.86 2.18 2.06
CA PHE A 98 -18.84 1.94 0.99
C PHE A 98 -20.25 2.44 1.33
N PHE A 99 -20.52 2.67 2.62
CA PHE A 99 -21.80 3.21 3.10
C PHE A 99 -21.73 4.72 3.35
N LEU A 100 -20.55 5.35 3.25
CA LEU A 100 -20.35 6.77 3.50
C LEU A 100 -20.55 7.57 2.20
N PRO A 101 -21.64 8.36 2.06
CA PRO A 101 -21.89 9.13 0.85
C PRO A 101 -20.76 10.10 0.54
N GLY A 102 -20.33 10.15 -0.72
CA GLY A 102 -19.23 11.02 -1.18
C GLY A 102 -17.84 10.45 -0.99
N SER A 103 -17.67 9.27 -0.38
CA SER A 103 -16.39 8.56 -0.37
C SER A 103 -16.06 7.98 -1.75
N TYR A 104 -14.76 7.75 -2.00
CA TYR A 104 -14.31 7.03 -3.20
C TYR A 104 -14.96 5.64 -3.30
N GLN A 105 -15.02 4.93 -2.18
CA GLN A 105 -15.54 3.57 -2.07
C GLN A 105 -17.04 3.51 -2.36
N ALA A 106 -17.83 4.46 -1.86
CA ALA A 106 -19.25 4.55 -2.18
C ALA A 106 -19.48 4.74 -3.69
N GLY A 107 -18.60 5.50 -4.36
CA GLY A 107 -18.61 5.68 -5.81
C GLY A 107 -18.29 4.40 -6.61
N LEU A 108 -17.57 3.44 -6.03
CA LEU A 108 -17.33 2.14 -6.67
C LEU A 108 -18.59 1.26 -6.66
N GLY A 109 -19.50 1.45 -5.69
CA GLY A 109 -20.72 0.67 -5.52
C GLY A 109 -20.48 -0.69 -4.85
N LEU A 110 -21.17 -0.95 -3.73
CA LEU A 110 -21.03 -2.20 -2.97
C LEU A 110 -21.41 -3.42 -3.82
N GLY A 111 -20.54 -4.44 -3.84
CA GLY A 111 -20.74 -5.68 -4.59
C GLY A 111 -20.52 -5.57 -6.11
N SER A 112 -20.19 -4.39 -6.64
CA SER A 112 -19.85 -4.20 -8.05
C SER A 112 -18.50 -4.81 -8.43
N GLY A 113 -18.16 -4.81 -9.72
CA GLY A 113 -16.81 -5.14 -10.18
C GLY A 113 -15.73 -4.24 -9.56
N GLY A 114 -16.02 -2.93 -9.39
CA GLY A 114 -15.11 -1.98 -8.75
C GLY A 114 -14.89 -2.29 -7.27
N PHE A 115 -15.94 -2.71 -6.55
CA PHE A 115 -15.83 -3.19 -5.17
C PHE A 115 -14.88 -4.38 -5.05
N TRP A 116 -15.06 -5.41 -5.90
CA TRP A 116 -14.21 -6.61 -5.83
C TRP A 116 -12.77 -6.33 -6.25
N LEU A 117 -12.55 -5.50 -7.28
CA LEU A 117 -11.21 -5.04 -7.65
C LEU A 117 -10.52 -4.30 -6.50
N PHE A 118 -11.25 -3.44 -5.78
CA PHE A 118 -10.72 -2.75 -4.60
C PHE A 118 -10.37 -3.71 -3.46
N VAL A 119 -11.28 -4.63 -3.10
CA VAL A 119 -11.07 -5.61 -2.02
C VAL A 119 -9.88 -6.52 -2.31
N PHE A 120 -9.80 -7.09 -3.52
CA PHE A 120 -8.66 -7.93 -3.90
C PHE A 120 -7.37 -7.13 -4.06
N GLY A 121 -7.47 -5.87 -4.49
CA GLY A 121 -6.35 -4.93 -4.54
C GLY A 121 -5.74 -4.69 -3.15
N LEU A 122 -6.56 -4.39 -2.13
CA LEU A 122 -6.09 -4.22 -0.75
C LEU A 122 -5.44 -5.49 -0.20
N PHE A 123 -6.07 -6.64 -0.45
CA PHE A 123 -5.51 -7.94 -0.04
C PHE A 123 -4.14 -8.19 -0.65
N ALA A 124 -4.00 -7.98 -1.97
CA ALA A 124 -2.74 -8.13 -2.69
C ALA A 124 -1.66 -7.15 -2.19
N LEU A 125 -2.03 -5.87 -2.02
CA LEU A 125 -1.12 -4.82 -1.57
C LEU A 125 -0.58 -5.08 -0.15
N SER A 126 -1.35 -5.79 0.70
CA SER A 126 -0.88 -6.20 2.02
C SER A 126 0.41 -7.04 1.96
N PHE A 127 0.56 -7.92 0.97
CA PHE A 127 1.78 -8.70 0.78
C PHE A 127 2.95 -7.82 0.36
N VAL A 128 2.70 -6.84 -0.53
CA VAL A 128 3.71 -5.88 -0.95
C VAL A 128 4.21 -5.06 0.24
N TYR A 129 3.30 -4.57 1.08
CA TYR A 129 3.66 -3.78 2.26
C TYR A 129 4.41 -4.62 3.29
N ALA A 130 3.98 -5.87 3.51
CA ALA A 130 4.70 -6.81 4.37
C ALA A 130 6.12 -7.08 3.84
N ALA A 131 6.28 -7.28 2.53
CA ALA A 131 7.60 -7.51 1.94
C ALA A 131 8.51 -6.30 2.12
N VAL A 132 8.04 -5.08 1.80
CA VAL A 132 8.80 -3.84 2.01
C VAL A 132 9.17 -3.66 3.47
N TYR A 133 8.23 -3.90 4.37
CA TYR A 133 8.46 -3.85 5.80
C TYR A 133 9.61 -4.78 6.23
N PHE A 134 9.61 -6.06 5.84
CA PHE A 134 10.66 -6.98 6.24
C PHE A 134 12.01 -6.67 5.59
N VAL A 135 12.05 -6.33 4.29
CA VAL A 135 13.33 -6.03 3.59
C VAL A 135 13.96 -4.72 4.05
N THR A 136 13.17 -3.80 4.61
CA THR A 136 13.65 -2.54 5.21
C THR A 136 14.01 -2.69 6.70
N GLY A 137 14.14 -3.92 7.20
CA GLY A 137 14.49 -4.18 8.59
C GLY A 137 13.36 -3.85 9.57
N ARG A 138 12.11 -4.09 9.17
CA ARG A 138 10.89 -3.81 9.94
C ARG A 138 10.66 -2.32 10.20
N SER A 139 11.05 -1.47 9.24
CA SER A 139 10.82 -0.02 9.32
C SER A 139 9.35 0.30 9.09
N ILE A 140 8.69 0.88 10.10
CA ILE A 140 7.30 1.34 10.00
C ILE A 140 7.27 2.63 9.18
N LEU A 141 8.28 3.50 9.32
CA LEU A 141 8.37 4.71 8.50
C LEU A 141 8.43 4.40 7.00
N ALA A 142 9.15 3.34 6.60
CA ALA A 142 9.21 2.92 5.20
C ALA A 142 7.81 2.62 4.64
N VAL A 143 6.99 1.89 5.39
CA VAL A 143 5.63 1.55 4.97
C VAL A 143 4.65 2.71 5.09
N VAL A 144 4.84 3.63 6.04
CA VAL A 144 4.09 4.91 6.10
C VAL A 144 4.32 5.72 4.81
N VAL A 145 5.58 5.85 4.38
CA VAL A 145 5.92 6.59 3.15
C VAL A 145 5.44 5.84 1.91
N LEU A 146 5.54 4.51 1.89
CA LEU A 146 4.95 3.69 0.83
C LEU A 146 3.43 3.90 0.73
N HIS A 147 2.71 3.85 1.84
CA HIS A 147 1.27 4.08 1.90
C HIS A 147 0.91 5.47 1.39
N ALA A 148 1.55 6.50 1.95
CA ALA A 148 1.31 7.87 1.52
C ALA A 148 1.60 8.06 0.02
N GLY A 149 2.72 7.49 -0.48
CA GLY A 149 3.12 7.54 -1.87
C GLY A 149 2.14 6.84 -2.82
N SER A 150 1.67 5.64 -2.46
CA SER A 150 0.68 4.89 -3.25
C SER A 150 -0.66 5.62 -3.32
N ASN A 151 -1.14 6.17 -2.21
CA ASN A 151 -2.40 6.94 -2.19
C ASN A 151 -2.26 8.22 -3.02
N ALA A 152 -1.16 8.96 -2.84
CA ALA A 152 -0.91 10.18 -3.61
C ALA A 152 -0.76 9.88 -5.11
N ALA A 153 -0.08 8.80 -5.50
CA ALA A 153 0.04 8.40 -6.90
C ALA A 153 -1.32 8.02 -7.50
N GLY A 154 -2.13 7.25 -6.75
CA GLY A 154 -3.47 6.85 -7.17
C GLY A 154 -4.44 8.02 -7.37
N GLU A 155 -4.22 9.14 -6.69
CA GLU A 155 -5.05 10.34 -6.81
C GLU A 155 -4.49 11.38 -7.80
N LEU A 156 -3.17 11.58 -7.82
CA LEU A 156 -2.51 12.67 -8.55
C LEU A 156 -1.94 12.24 -9.90
N VAL A 157 -1.62 10.95 -10.08
CA VAL A 157 -1.00 10.43 -11.32
C VAL A 157 -2.00 9.62 -12.13
N SER A 158 -2.73 8.72 -11.47
CA SER A 158 -3.61 7.75 -12.12
C SER A 158 -4.85 8.38 -12.77
N ALA A 159 -5.19 7.89 -13.96
CA ALA A 159 -6.44 8.21 -14.67
C ALA A 159 -7.44 7.04 -14.61
N PRO A 160 -8.76 7.28 -14.76
CA PRO A 160 -9.78 6.22 -14.67
C PRO A 160 -9.57 5.03 -15.63
N GLY A 161 -8.98 5.25 -16.81
CA GLY A 161 -8.71 4.20 -17.80
C GLY A 161 -7.52 3.29 -17.48
N GLU A 162 -6.75 3.59 -16.43
CA GLU A 162 -5.47 2.92 -16.14
C GLU A 162 -5.60 1.79 -15.12
N ARG A 163 -6.76 1.67 -14.46
CA ARG A 163 -6.99 0.76 -13.32
C ARG A 163 -6.69 -0.70 -13.62
N THR A 164 -6.96 -1.17 -14.84
CA THR A 164 -6.66 -2.55 -15.24
C THR A 164 -5.16 -2.80 -15.27
N VAL A 165 -4.39 -1.88 -15.86
CA VAL A 165 -2.93 -1.97 -15.93
C VAL A 165 -2.33 -1.89 -14.53
N GLU A 166 -2.78 -0.95 -13.70
CA GLU A 166 -2.37 -0.81 -12.31
C GLU A 166 -2.60 -2.08 -11.48
N SER A 167 -3.77 -2.71 -11.68
CA SER A 167 -4.10 -3.98 -11.00
C SER A 167 -3.18 -5.11 -11.43
N VAL A 168 -2.85 -5.20 -12.73
CA VAL A 168 -1.90 -6.19 -13.24
C VAL A 168 -0.50 -5.96 -12.65
N VAL A 169 -0.02 -4.70 -12.63
CA VAL A 169 1.28 -4.37 -12.04
C VAL A 169 1.31 -4.71 -10.55
N THR A 170 0.25 -4.38 -9.81
CA THR A 170 0.11 -4.72 -8.39
C THR A 170 0.11 -6.23 -8.16
N LEU A 171 -0.55 -7.00 -9.03
CA LEU A 171 -0.53 -8.46 -8.96
C LEU A 171 0.89 -9.00 -9.19
N LEU A 172 1.62 -8.50 -10.18
CA LEU A 172 3.01 -8.89 -10.42
C LEU A 172 3.91 -8.55 -9.23
N MET A 173 3.75 -7.36 -8.64
CA MET A 173 4.45 -6.97 -7.42
C MET A 173 4.10 -7.89 -6.24
N THR A 174 2.85 -8.33 -6.15
CA THR A 174 2.39 -9.28 -5.14
C THR A 174 3.07 -10.64 -5.30
N LEU A 175 3.23 -11.14 -6.52
CA LEU A 175 3.98 -12.37 -6.78
C LEU A 175 5.44 -12.25 -6.31
N VAL A 176 6.10 -11.13 -6.64
CA VAL A 176 7.46 -10.85 -6.16
C VAL A 176 7.50 -10.77 -4.62
N ALA A 177 6.53 -10.10 -4.02
CA ALA A 177 6.41 -9.97 -2.57
C ALA A 177 6.25 -11.34 -1.90
N VAL A 178 5.38 -12.21 -2.40
CA VAL A 178 5.22 -13.59 -1.91
C VAL A 178 6.53 -14.36 -1.98
N ILE A 179 7.25 -14.27 -3.10
CA ILE A 179 8.57 -14.93 -3.24
C ILE A 179 9.55 -14.40 -2.19
N VAL A 180 9.59 -13.08 -1.96
CA VAL A 180 10.44 -12.47 -0.94
C VAL A 180 10.08 -12.95 0.46
N LEU A 181 8.79 -12.96 0.81
CA LEU A 181 8.31 -13.40 2.13
C LEU A 181 8.68 -14.87 2.39
N VAL A 182 8.49 -15.75 1.40
CA VAL A 182 8.82 -17.18 1.53
C VAL A 182 10.33 -17.43 1.62
N ARG A 183 11.16 -16.67 0.89
CA ARG A 183 12.60 -16.94 0.79
C ARG A 183 13.47 -16.20 1.81
N ARG A 184 13.01 -15.06 2.32
CA ARG A 184 13.85 -14.14 3.10
C ARG A 184 13.35 -13.86 4.50
N VAL A 185 12.14 -14.32 4.84
CA VAL A 185 11.59 -14.14 6.19
C VAL A 185 11.38 -15.53 6.78
N PRO A 186 12.32 -16.02 7.63
CA PRO A 186 12.10 -17.28 8.34
C PRO A 186 10.85 -17.16 9.22
N GLY A 187 10.03 -18.22 9.21
CA GLY A 187 8.84 -18.34 10.06
C GLY A 187 9.18 -18.75 11.49
#